data_AF-A0A2T7QER4-F1
#
_entry.id   AF-A0A2T7QER4-F1
#
_cell.length_a   1.000
_cell.length_b   1.000
_cell.length_c   1.000
_cell.angle_alpha   90.00
_cell.angle_beta   90.00
_cell.angle_gamma   90.00
#
_symmetry.space_group_name_H-M   'P 1'
#
loop_
_entity.id
_entity.type
_entity.pdbx_description
1 polymer ?
#
loop_
_entity_poly.entity_id
_entity_poly.type
_entity_poly.pdbx_seq_one_letter_code
_entity_poly.pdbx_strand_id
1 'polypeptide(L)' 'MLLQKIAIVIKELREKKGLTQEAVYNDINIHIGRIETAKANLSVSTLSKICEYFNVSLSDFFKKIEKT' A
#
# COMPACT_ATOMS: atom_id res chain seq x y z
N MET A 1 -10.08 -10.58 5.66
CA MET A 1 -9.21 -11.40 4.78
C MET A 1 -7.91 -10.66 4.47
N LEU A 2 -6.80 -11.34 4.16
CA LEU A 2 -5.45 -10.74 4.03
C LEU A 2 -5.40 -9.51 3.09
N LEU A 3 -6.00 -9.60 1.90
CA LEU A 3 -6.03 -8.50 0.92
C LEU A 3 -6.75 -7.25 1.44
N GLN A 4 -7.77 -7.40 2.29
CA GLN A 4 -8.46 -6.27 2.90
C GLN A 4 -7.56 -5.54 3.89
N LYS A 5 -6.80 -6.28 4.70
CA LYS A 5 -5.84 -5.70 5.66
C LYS A 5 -4.71 -4.96 4.92
N ILE A 6 -4.18 -5.55 3.85
CA ILE A 6 -3.19 -4.90 2.96
C ILE A 6 -3.76 -3.60 2.39
N ALA A 7 -4.99 -3.64 1.84
CA ALA A 7 -5.66 -2.49 1.27
C ALA A 7 -5.84 -1.35 2.28
N ILE A 8 -6.26 -1.68 3.50
CA ILE A 8 -6.42 -0.71 4.60
C ILE A 8 -5.07 -0.08 4.95
N VAL A 9 -4.02 -0.87 5.15
CA VAL A 9 -2.69 -0.35 5.54
C VAL A 9 -2.11 0.57 4.46
N ILE A 10 -2.23 0.21 3.17
CA ILE A 10 -1.76 1.05 2.06
C ILE A 10 -2.54 2.37 2.01
N LYS A 11 -3.87 2.30 2.17
CA LYS A 11 -4.73 3.49 2.22
C LYS A 11 -4.36 4.41 3.37
N GLU A 12 -4.12 3.87 4.57
CA GLU A 12 -3.68 4.65 5.74
C GLU A 12 -2.33 5.33 5.51
N LEU A 13 -1.36 4.64 4.91
CA LEU A 13 -0.05 5.21 4.59
C LEU A 13 -0.19 6.38 3.61
N ARG A 14 -1.03 6.23 2.58
CA ARG A 14 -1.33 7.29 1.62
C ARG A 14 -2.01 8.48 2.28
N GLU A 15 -3.05 8.25 3.08
CA GLU A 15 -3.81 9.31 3.74
C GLU A 15 -2.97 10.08 4.76
N LYS A 16 -2.08 9.39 5.49
CA LYS A 16 -1.10 10.04 6.40
C LYS A 16 -0.14 10.99 5.69
N LYS A 17 0.10 10.79 4.40
CA LYS A 17 0.92 11.66 3.56
C LYS A 17 0.09 12.74 2.83
N GLY A 18 -1.23 12.71 2.95
CA GLY A 18 -2.13 13.66 2.27
C GLY A 18 -2.18 13.47 0.75
N LEU A 19 -1.87 12.27 0.25
CA LEU A 19 -1.73 12.01 -1.18
C LEU A 19 -3.01 11.44 -1.81
N THR A 20 -3.26 11.81 -3.07
CA THR A 20 -4.28 11.15 -3.91
C THR A 20 -3.71 9.86 -4.50
N GLN A 21 -4.58 8.95 -4.97
CA GLN A 21 -4.12 7.74 -5.68
C GLN A 21 -3.37 8.10 -6.97
N GLU A 22 -3.79 9.17 -7.65
CA GLU A 22 -3.16 9.69 -8.86
C GLU A 22 -1.74 10.23 -8.57
N ALA A 23 -1.55 10.96 -7.47
CA ALA A 23 -0.23 11.43 -7.06
C ALA A 23 0.75 10.26 -6.88
N VAL A 24 0.33 9.21 -6.17
CA VAL A 24 1.16 7.99 -6.01
C VAL A 24 1.45 7.33 -7.35
N TYR A 25 0.46 7.25 -8.24
CA TYR A 25 0.69 6.71 -9.58
C TYR A 25 1.74 7.52 -10.36
N ASN A 26 1.65 8.85 -10.32
CA ASN A 26 2.61 9.72 -11.01
C ASN A 26 4.03 9.58 -10.45
N ASP A 27 4.18 9.30 -9.16
CA ASP A 27 5.48 9.18 -8.51
C ASP A 27 6.17 7.82 -8.75
N ILE A 28 5.42 6.70 -8.69
CA ILE A 28 6.00 5.35 -8.71
C ILE A 28 5.46 4.44 -9.82
N ASN A 29 4.61 4.96 -10.70
CA ASN A 29 3.99 4.25 -11.82
C ASN A 29 3.26 2.96 -11.39
N ILE A 30 2.56 3.01 -10.25
CA ILE A 30 1.78 1.89 -9.69
C ILE A 30 0.35 2.33 -9.40
N HIS A 31 -0.62 1.65 -10.01
CA HIS A 31 -2.05 1.89 -9.77
C HIS A 31 -2.53 1.28 -8.45
N ILE A 32 -2.34 2.01 -7.35
CA ILE A 32 -2.75 1.53 -6.02
C ILE A 32 -4.28 1.48 -5.81
N GLY A 33 -5.10 2.13 -6.63
CA GLY A 33 -6.57 2.11 -6.48
C GLY A 33 -7.19 0.71 -6.56
N ARG A 34 -6.65 -0.17 -7.41
CA ARG A 34 -7.08 -1.59 -7.48
C ARG A 34 -6.62 -2.40 -6.26
N ILE A 35 -5.53 -1.97 -5.62
CA ILE A 35 -4.98 -2.59 -4.41
C ILE A 35 -5.81 -2.15 -3.20
N GLU A 36 -6.12 -0.87 -3.08
CA GLU A 36 -6.93 -0.28 -2.00
C GLU A 36 -8.39 -0.76 -1.98
N THR A 37 -8.87 -1.37 -3.08
CA THR A 37 -10.19 -2.02 -3.13
C THR A 37 -10.15 -3.51 -2.80
N ALA A 38 -8.97 -4.07 -2.50
CA ALA A 38 -8.73 -5.50 -2.26
C ALA A 38 -9.19 -6.42 -3.41
N LYS A 39 -9.34 -5.88 -4.63
CA LYS A 39 -9.79 -6.61 -5.83
C LYS A 39 -8.65 -7.20 -6.64
N ALA A 40 -7.39 -6.89 -6.30
CA ALA A 40 -6.22 -7.38 -6.98
C ALA A 40 -5.17 -7.86 -5.97
N ASN A 41 -4.57 -9.01 -6.25
CA ASN A 41 -3.29 -9.37 -5.66
C ASN A 41 -2.20 -8.45 -6.22
N LEU A 42 -1.14 -8.27 -5.45
CA LEU A 42 0.08 -7.61 -5.90
C LEU A 42 1.26 -8.57 -5.77
N SER A 43 2.29 -8.36 -6.59
CA SER A 43 3.56 -9.05 -6.40
C SER A 43 4.28 -8.49 -5.17
N VAL A 44 5.18 -9.30 -4.61
CA VAL A 44 6.06 -8.87 -3.51
C VAL A 44 6.98 -7.71 -3.95
N SER A 45 7.39 -7.67 -5.22
CA SER A 45 8.18 -6.56 -5.78
C SER A 45 7.40 -5.24 -5.80
N THR A 46 6.12 -5.26 -6.18
CA THR A 46 5.25 -4.07 -6.09
C THR A 46 5.05 -3.66 -4.65
N LEU A 47 4.90 -4.62 -3.73
CA LEU A 47 4.77 -4.30 -2.31
C LEU A 47 6.01 -3.59 -1.78
N SER A 48 7.19 -4.09 -2.14
CA SER A 48 8.47 -3.50 -1.75
C SER A 48 8.59 -2.05 -2.21
N LYS A 49 8.22 -1.75 -3.46
CA LYS A 49 8.22 -0.38 -4.00
C LYS A 49 7.26 0.54 -3.26
N ILE A 50 6.06 0.06 -2.94
CA ILE A 50 5.07 0.82 -2.15
C ILE A 50 5.62 1.11 -0.74
N CYS A 51 6.25 0.12 -0.12
CA CYS A 51 6.85 0.27 1.21
C CYS A 51 8.00 1.28 1.21
N GLU A 52 8.89 1.21 0.22
CA GLU A 52 9.98 2.17 0.00
C GLU A 52 9.43 3.59 -0.19
N TYR A 53 8.43 3.77 -1.05
CA TYR A 53 7.80 5.06 -1.29
C TYR A 53 7.21 5.68 -0.02
N PHE A 54 6.58 4.87 0.84
CA PHE A 54 6.02 5.34 2.11
C PHE A 54 7.02 5.36 3.27
N ASN A 55 8.30 5.07 3.02
CA ASN A 55 9.35 4.95 4.05
C ASN A 55 8.95 4.01 5.21
N VAL A 56 8.40 2.83 4.87
CA VAL A 56 8.06 1.78 5.83
C VAL A 56 8.84 0.51 5.46
N SER A 57 9.38 -0.19 6.46
CA SER A 57 10.00 -1.49 6.22
C SER A 57 8.93 -2.54 5.90
N LEU A 58 9.27 -3.58 5.13
CA LEU A 58 8.36 -4.71 4.91
C LEU A 58 7.93 -5.36 6.22
N SER A 59 8.85 -5.50 7.19
CA SER A 59 8.54 -6.04 8.51
C SER A 59 7.47 -5.22 9.24
N ASP A 60 7.62 -3.90 9.27
CA ASP A 60 6.66 -3.03 9.96
C ASP A 60 5.33 -2.94 9.21
N PHE A 61 5.36 -3.05 7.88
CA PHE A 61 4.15 -3.18 7.08
C PHE A 61 3.37 -4.45 7.46
N PHE A 62 4.02 -5.61 7.55
CA PHE A 62 3.36 -6.86 7.97
C PHE A 62 2.89 -6.81 9.43
N LYS A 63 3.65 -6.20 10.35
CA LYS A 63 3.18 -5.97 11.73
C LYS A 63 1.91 -5.11 11.79
N LYS A 64 1.76 -4.13 10.88
CA LYS A 64 0.53 -3.33 10.78
C LYS A 64 -0.64 -4.19 10.30
N ILE A 65 -0.44 -5.00 9.26
CA ILE A 65 -1.45 -5.95 8.76
C ILE A 65 -1.97 -6.88 9.85
N GLU A 66 -1.09 -7.40 10.71
CA GLU A 66 -1.50 -8.30 11.80
C GLU A 66 -2.40 -7.60 12.83
N LYS A 67 -2.21 -6.29 13.03
CA LYS A 67 -2.94 -5.46 14.00
C LYS A 67 -4.23 -4.85 13.46
N THR A 68 -4.38 -4.71 12.15
CA THR A 68 -5.61 -4.27 11.45
C THR A 68 -6.65 -5.38 11.46
#